data_AF-A0A7Y1ADJ1-F1
#
_entry.id   AF-A0A7Y1ADJ1-F1
#
_cell.length_a   1.000
_cell.length_b   1.000
_cell.length_c   1.000
_cell.angle_alpha   90.00
_cell.angle_beta   90.00
_cell.angle_gamma   90.00
#
_symmetry.space_group_name_H-M   'P 1'
#
loop_
_entity.id
_entity.type
_entity.pdbx_description
1 polymer ?
#
loop_
_entity_poly.entity_id
_entity_poly.type
_entity_poly.pdbx_seq_one_letter_code
_entity_poly.pdbx_strand_id
1 'polypeptide(L)'
;MNFKCYCTGWSLVAGLAASVLALPCLAGVLTLDEALRLAENNAPSLTAQDAKIQAATSAAIPAGELPDPKLLLGVQNYPIGGPDRWSIDQDFMTMQVVGIRQEMPNSDKRKARIEVADAAVDRASAERRVARLNVRQSTALAWISSYSVERKDVMFQDFYKENRLLSDTVRSQIAGGRAQPADAVTPKQEAAQLAELQDDLVRQRAQARAALKRWIGPAANDKPVGSLPDWPIETSGYSHKLQHHPELAAFVPMTREAQAKIREAKAEKQSDWSWEFDYQHRGQQFGDMVSVQFSWDLPLFPDSRQNPKIAAKHAELNQLEAEREALSREHTQQLEDELADYERLNRSVNRNQESLLPLAKEKVELTMASYRSGKGDLKSVVAARRELIEARLKQIDVEEQRALTSARLYFSYGESAQ
;
A
#
# COMPACT_ATOMS: atom_id res chain seq x y z
N MET A 1 9.13 -72.45 7.46
CA MET A 1 9.58 -72.71 6.07
C MET A 1 9.57 -71.41 5.31
N ASN A 2 10.68 -71.14 4.63
CA ASN A 2 10.94 -69.99 3.76
C ASN A 2 9.85 -69.82 2.68
N PHE A 3 9.59 -68.59 2.25
CA PHE A 3 10.07 -68.10 0.94
C PHE A 3 9.92 -66.57 0.86
N LYS A 4 11.06 -65.89 0.71
CA LYS A 4 11.18 -64.55 0.14
C LYS A 4 10.99 -64.67 -1.38
N CYS A 5 10.26 -63.73 -1.99
CA CYS A 5 10.46 -63.36 -3.38
C CYS A 5 10.47 -61.83 -3.50
N TYR A 6 11.63 -61.33 -3.93
CA TYR A 6 11.87 -59.97 -4.41
C TYR A 6 11.31 -59.84 -5.83
N CYS A 7 10.64 -58.73 -6.13
CA CYS A 7 10.53 -58.23 -7.51
C CYS A 7 11.14 -56.84 -7.59
N THR A 8 12.10 -56.78 -8.50
CA THR A 8 12.96 -55.69 -8.94
C THR A 8 12.22 -54.62 -9.75
N GLY A 9 12.54 -53.36 -9.48
CA GLY A 9 12.98 -52.39 -10.50
C GLY A 9 11.96 -51.84 -11.50
N TRP A 10 11.49 -50.61 -11.26
CA TRP A 10 11.37 -49.61 -12.33
C TRP A 10 11.43 -48.18 -11.77
N SER A 11 12.65 -47.74 -11.48
CA SER A 11 12.97 -46.33 -11.23
C SER A 11 13.86 -45.86 -12.36
N LEU A 12 13.32 -45.31 -13.45
CA LEU A 12 14.07 -44.54 -14.47
C LEU A 12 13.15 -44.04 -15.62
N VAL A 13 12.11 -43.26 -15.33
CA VAL A 13 11.48 -42.38 -16.36
C VAL A 13 11.08 -41.00 -15.81
N ALA A 14 11.04 -40.79 -14.49
CA ALA A 14 10.66 -39.50 -13.90
C ALA A 14 11.75 -38.39 -13.94
N GLY A 15 12.84 -38.58 -14.70
CA GLY A 15 14.02 -37.69 -14.69
C GLY A 15 14.14 -36.70 -15.85
N LEU A 16 13.26 -36.73 -16.86
CA LEU A 16 13.46 -35.98 -18.11
C LEU A 16 12.37 -34.94 -18.45
N ALA A 17 11.36 -34.76 -17.58
CA ALA A 17 10.32 -33.74 -17.76
C ALA A 17 10.52 -32.48 -16.89
N ALA A 18 11.52 -32.45 -16.00
CA ALA A 18 11.74 -31.33 -15.08
C ALA A 18 12.69 -30.23 -15.61
N SER A 19 13.28 -30.40 -16.81
CA SER A 19 14.34 -29.50 -17.30
C SER A 19 13.90 -28.48 -18.36
N VAL A 20 12.59 -28.35 -18.64
CA VAL A 20 12.07 -27.44 -19.69
C VAL A 20 11.42 -26.15 -19.14
N LEU A 21 11.39 -25.94 -17.82
CA LEU A 21 10.89 -24.69 -17.21
C LEU A 21 11.99 -23.68 -16.85
N ALA A 22 13.24 -23.92 -17.22
CA ALA A 22 14.25 -22.86 -17.25
C ALA A 22 14.12 -22.06 -18.55
N LEU A 23 12.98 -21.37 -18.72
CA LEU A 23 12.97 -20.22 -19.62
C LEU A 23 14.06 -19.28 -19.11
N PRO A 24 15.10 -18.96 -19.90
CA PRO A 24 15.95 -17.85 -19.55
C PRO A 24 15.01 -16.66 -19.41
N CYS A 25 14.91 -16.12 -18.20
CA CYS A 25 14.32 -14.82 -17.99
C CYS A 25 15.18 -13.88 -18.83
N LEU A 26 14.73 -13.63 -20.07
CA LEU A 26 15.20 -12.50 -20.86
C LEU A 26 15.09 -11.34 -19.90
N ALA A 27 16.23 -10.78 -19.49
CA ALA A 27 16.29 -9.67 -18.55
C ALA A 27 15.20 -8.67 -18.96
N GLY A 28 14.14 -8.62 -18.17
CA GLY A 28 12.93 -7.93 -18.52
C GLY A 28 13.29 -6.47 -18.61
N VAL A 29 12.92 -5.81 -19.70
CA VAL A 29 13.16 -4.39 -19.83
C VAL A 29 12.14 -3.69 -18.92
N LEU A 30 12.56 -3.17 -17.77
CA LEU A 30 11.64 -2.65 -16.73
C LEU A 30 11.29 -1.18 -17.00
N THR A 31 10.23 -0.95 -17.77
CA THR A 31 9.65 0.39 -17.97
C THR A 31 8.80 0.80 -16.75
N LEU A 32 8.49 2.10 -16.63
CA LEU A 32 7.60 2.60 -15.58
C LEU A 32 6.21 1.95 -15.64
N ASP A 33 5.61 1.88 -16.83
CA ASP A 33 4.28 1.29 -17.01
C ASP A 33 4.25 -0.18 -16.62
N GLU A 34 5.31 -0.93 -16.95
CA GLU A 34 5.43 -2.33 -16.57
C GLU A 34 5.60 -2.47 -15.06
N ALA A 35 6.38 -1.60 -14.41
CA ALA A 35 6.50 -1.58 -12.95
C ALA A 35 5.15 -1.29 -12.28
N LEU A 36 4.38 -0.33 -12.78
CA LEU A 36 3.04 -0.02 -12.27
C LEU A 36 2.07 -1.20 -12.45
N ARG A 37 2.07 -1.83 -13.63
CA ARG A 37 1.24 -3.00 -13.92
C ARG A 37 1.59 -4.19 -13.02
N LEU A 38 2.88 -4.45 -12.80
CA LEU A 38 3.33 -5.51 -11.90
C LEU A 38 2.95 -5.20 -10.45
N ALA A 39 3.07 -3.94 -10.01
CA ALA A 39 2.71 -3.54 -8.66
C ALA A 39 1.21 -3.71 -8.40
N GLU A 40 0.35 -3.32 -9.34
CA GLU A 40 -1.10 -3.49 -9.18
C GLU A 40 -1.53 -4.96 -9.10
N ASN A 41 -0.84 -5.85 -9.81
CA ASN A 41 -1.17 -7.28 -9.81
C ASN A 41 -0.54 -8.06 -8.65
N ASN A 42 0.62 -7.61 -8.15
CA ASN A 42 1.43 -8.40 -7.21
C ASN A 42 1.55 -7.79 -5.81
N ALA A 43 1.18 -6.52 -5.60
CA ALA A 43 1.36 -5.87 -4.31
C ALA A 43 0.47 -6.54 -3.24
N PRO A 44 1.04 -7.13 -2.17
CA PRO A 44 0.26 -7.82 -1.13
C PRO A 44 -0.72 -6.90 -0.39
N SER A 45 -0.43 -5.60 -0.37
CA SER A 45 -1.33 -4.60 0.21
C SER A 45 -2.66 -4.50 -0.55
N LEU A 46 -2.68 -4.66 -1.87
CA LEU A 46 -3.91 -4.68 -2.65
C LEU A 46 -4.67 -5.99 -2.47
N THR A 47 -3.96 -7.12 -2.44
CA THR A 47 -4.56 -8.42 -2.11
C THR A 47 -5.24 -8.39 -0.74
N ALA A 48 -4.64 -7.73 0.26
CA ALA A 48 -5.25 -7.55 1.57
C ALA A 48 -6.54 -6.71 1.50
N GLN A 49 -6.58 -5.67 0.66
CA GLN A 49 -7.80 -4.89 0.45
C GLN A 49 -8.88 -5.68 -0.32
N ASP A 50 -8.49 -6.50 -1.30
CA ASP A 50 -9.41 -7.41 -2.00
C ASP A 50 -10.05 -8.40 -1.02
N ALA A 51 -9.25 -8.99 -0.13
CA ALA A 51 -9.75 -9.85 0.94
C ALA A 51 -10.67 -9.10 1.92
N LYS A 52 -10.38 -7.83 2.23
CA LYS A 52 -11.24 -6.98 3.06
C LYS A 52 -12.60 -6.71 2.41
N ILE A 53 -12.62 -6.44 1.10
CA ILE A 53 -13.88 -6.32 0.34
C ILE A 53 -14.63 -7.64 0.36
N GLN A 54 -13.97 -8.76 0.07
CA GLN A 54 -14.62 -10.08 0.10
C GLN A 54 -15.22 -10.39 1.48
N ALA A 55 -14.49 -10.07 2.55
CA ALA A 55 -14.98 -10.24 3.92
C ALA A 55 -16.21 -9.36 4.20
N ALA A 56 -16.18 -8.09 3.81
CA ALA A 56 -17.32 -7.18 3.95
C ALA A 56 -18.55 -7.67 3.15
N THR A 57 -18.35 -8.09 1.90
CA THR A 57 -19.42 -8.63 1.05
C THR A 57 -20.03 -9.89 1.63
N SER A 58 -19.18 -10.79 2.17
CA SER A 58 -19.65 -12.03 2.80
C SER A 58 -20.40 -11.76 4.11
N ALA A 59 -19.99 -10.74 4.87
CA ALA A 59 -20.66 -10.30 6.08
C ALA A 59 -22.00 -9.57 5.80
N ALA A 60 -22.18 -9.01 4.60
CA ALA A 60 -23.43 -8.37 4.20
C ALA A 60 -24.57 -9.35 3.92
N ILE A 61 -24.26 -10.58 3.45
CA ILE A 61 -25.25 -11.61 3.14
C ILE A 61 -26.18 -11.91 4.34
N PRO A 62 -25.67 -12.24 5.55
CA PRO A 62 -26.53 -12.55 6.69
C PRO A 62 -27.07 -11.31 7.42
N ALA A 63 -26.71 -10.07 7.04
CA ALA A 63 -27.01 -8.87 7.83
C ALA A 63 -28.52 -8.64 8.05
N GLY A 64 -29.34 -9.02 7.06
CA GLY A 64 -30.79 -8.92 7.11
C GLY A 64 -31.52 -10.22 7.46
N GLU A 65 -30.80 -11.33 7.58
CA GLU A 65 -31.39 -12.64 7.82
C GLU A 65 -31.94 -12.77 9.23
N LEU A 66 -32.88 -13.70 9.40
CA LEU A 66 -33.37 -14.05 10.73
C LEU A 66 -32.25 -14.79 11.49
N PRO A 67 -32.14 -14.59 12.82
CA PRO A 67 -31.27 -15.42 13.64
C PRO A 67 -31.66 -16.90 13.51
N ASP A 68 -30.70 -17.80 13.68
CA ASP A 68 -30.99 -19.24 13.62
C ASP A 68 -32.06 -19.65 14.65
N PRO A 69 -32.99 -20.56 14.28
CA PRO A 69 -33.95 -21.11 15.23
C PRO A 69 -33.21 -21.90 16.32
N LYS A 70 -33.66 -21.75 17.55
CA LYS A 70 -33.08 -22.42 18.72
C LYS A 70 -33.90 -23.65 19.07
N LEU A 71 -33.27 -24.82 19.07
CA LEU A 71 -33.83 -26.05 19.62
C LEU A 71 -33.73 -26.00 21.15
N LEU A 72 -34.86 -26.19 21.82
CA LEU A 72 -34.99 -26.24 23.26
C LEU A 72 -35.25 -27.69 23.67
N LEU A 73 -34.34 -28.25 24.47
CA LEU A 73 -34.50 -29.57 25.06
C LEU A 73 -34.32 -29.43 26.56
N GLY A 74 -35.25 -29.95 27.35
CA GLY A 74 -35.15 -29.84 28.79
C GLY A 74 -36.20 -30.65 29.54
N VAL A 75 -36.06 -30.65 30.86
CA VAL A 75 -37.07 -31.19 31.78
C VAL A 75 -37.56 -30.03 32.64
N GLN A 76 -38.87 -29.81 32.64
CA GLN A 76 -39.52 -28.82 33.50
C GLN A 76 -40.12 -29.50 34.73
N ASN A 77 -40.17 -28.76 35.83
CA ASN A 77 -40.69 -29.20 37.13
C ASN A 77 -40.05 -30.48 37.70
N TYR A 78 -38.74 -30.67 37.49
CA TYR A 78 -38.02 -31.84 37.99
C TYR A 78 -37.98 -31.89 39.54
N PRO A 79 -38.46 -32.97 40.19
CA PRO A 79 -38.63 -33.03 41.63
C PRO A 79 -37.29 -33.26 42.35
N ILE A 80 -36.88 -32.29 43.18
CA ILE A 80 -35.65 -32.38 44.00
C ILE A 80 -35.94 -32.72 45.48
N GLY A 81 -37.20 -32.93 45.84
CA GLY A 81 -37.65 -33.25 47.20
C GLY A 81 -39.02 -33.93 47.21
N GLY A 82 -39.46 -34.42 48.37
CA GLY A 82 -40.71 -35.17 48.49
C GLY A 82 -40.61 -36.65 48.11
N PRO A 83 -41.76 -37.36 48.04
CA PRO A 83 -41.83 -38.80 47.74
C PRO A 83 -41.25 -39.18 46.37
N ASP A 84 -41.44 -38.34 45.34
CA ASP A 84 -41.07 -38.61 43.94
C ASP A 84 -39.71 -37.99 43.55
N ARG A 85 -38.88 -37.67 44.54
CA ARG A 85 -37.56 -37.03 44.34
C ARG A 85 -36.70 -37.81 43.34
N TRP A 86 -36.04 -37.07 42.45
CA TRP A 86 -35.14 -37.59 41.41
C TRP A 86 -35.80 -38.46 40.34
N SER A 87 -37.13 -38.61 40.35
CA SER A 87 -37.86 -39.32 39.30
C SER A 87 -38.25 -38.38 38.15
N ILE A 88 -38.26 -38.92 36.94
CA ILE A 88 -38.69 -38.22 35.71
C ILE A 88 -40.13 -38.60 35.32
N ASP A 89 -40.65 -39.69 35.87
CA ASP A 89 -41.87 -40.38 35.41
C ASP A 89 -42.95 -40.56 36.50
N GLN A 90 -42.61 -40.35 37.78
CA GLN A 90 -43.53 -40.53 38.90
C GLN A 90 -44.30 -39.25 39.27
N ASP A 91 -43.68 -38.08 39.09
CA ASP A 91 -44.31 -36.80 39.38
C ASP A 91 -45.14 -36.31 38.18
N PHE A 92 -46.42 -36.01 38.40
CA PHE A 92 -47.37 -35.62 37.36
C PHE A 92 -47.14 -34.24 36.73
N MET A 93 -46.33 -33.41 37.39
CA MET A 93 -45.95 -32.07 36.94
C MET A 93 -44.65 -32.08 36.15
N THR A 94 -43.85 -33.15 36.23
CA THR A 94 -42.60 -33.31 35.48
C THR A 94 -42.87 -33.49 34.00
N MET A 95 -42.19 -32.71 33.15
CA MET A 95 -42.41 -32.72 31.71
C MET A 95 -41.09 -32.73 30.96
N GLN A 96 -40.96 -33.62 29.99
CA GLN A 96 -39.89 -33.58 28.99
C GLN A 96 -40.32 -32.64 27.87
N VAL A 97 -39.50 -31.64 27.58
CA VAL A 97 -39.85 -30.55 26.65
C VAL A 97 -38.93 -30.61 25.44
N VAL A 98 -39.54 -30.61 24.26
CA VAL A 98 -38.89 -30.39 22.98
C VAL A 98 -39.55 -29.18 22.32
N GLY A 99 -38.80 -28.10 22.15
CA GLY A 99 -39.33 -26.85 21.62
C GLY A 99 -38.44 -26.22 20.56
N ILE A 100 -39.01 -25.32 19.78
CA ILE A 100 -38.31 -24.49 18.80
C ILE A 100 -38.68 -23.04 19.05
N ARG A 101 -37.67 -22.19 19.19
CA ARG A 101 -37.82 -20.73 19.33
C ARG A 101 -37.19 -20.01 18.15
N GLN A 102 -37.92 -19.06 17.58
CA GLN A 102 -37.44 -18.18 16.51
C GLN A 102 -37.55 -16.73 16.94
N GLU A 103 -36.42 -16.03 16.93
CA GLU A 103 -36.37 -14.58 17.10
C GLU A 103 -36.77 -13.89 15.80
N MET A 104 -37.61 -12.86 15.91
CA MET A 104 -38.12 -12.05 14.79
C MET A 104 -37.75 -10.58 15.03
N PRO A 105 -36.50 -10.18 14.71
CA PRO A 105 -36.11 -8.79 14.78
C PRO A 105 -37.01 -7.93 13.91
N ASN A 106 -37.31 -6.72 14.38
CA ASN A 106 -38.15 -5.77 13.64
C ASN A 106 -37.61 -5.52 12.22
N SER A 107 -38.50 -5.33 11.25
CA SER A 107 -38.13 -4.99 9.86
C SER A 107 -37.18 -3.80 9.76
N ASP A 108 -37.37 -2.77 10.60
CA ASP A 108 -36.55 -1.57 10.62
C ASP A 108 -35.13 -1.87 11.10
N LYS A 109 -34.96 -2.76 12.10
CA LYS A 109 -33.64 -3.20 12.57
C LYS A 109 -32.92 -4.01 11.51
N ARG A 110 -33.61 -4.96 10.86
CA ARG A 110 -33.03 -5.76 9.78
C ARG A 110 -32.63 -4.89 8.59
N LYS A 111 -33.49 -3.96 8.19
CA LYS A 111 -33.18 -3.00 7.13
C LYS A 111 -31.97 -2.12 7.49
N ALA A 112 -31.90 -1.63 8.72
CA ALA A 112 -30.76 -0.83 9.15
C ALA A 112 -29.44 -1.62 9.18
N ARG A 113 -29.48 -2.90 9.59
CA ARG A 113 -28.31 -3.81 9.52
C ARG A 113 -27.83 -4.04 8.09
N ILE A 114 -28.76 -4.25 7.15
CA ILE A 114 -28.43 -4.33 5.71
C ILE A 114 -27.74 -3.05 5.25
N GLU A 115 -28.33 -1.88 5.55
CA GLU A 115 -27.76 -0.59 5.15
C GLU A 115 -26.36 -0.34 5.73
N VAL A 116 -26.09 -0.77 6.98
CA VAL A 116 -24.75 -0.70 7.57
C VAL A 116 -23.77 -1.62 6.85
N ALA A 117 -24.19 -2.85 6.53
CA ALA A 117 -23.33 -3.82 5.87
C ALA A 117 -23.01 -3.40 4.42
N ASP A 118 -24.00 -2.91 3.66
CA ASP A 118 -23.79 -2.37 2.31
C ASP A 118 -22.84 -1.17 2.34
N ALA A 119 -23.02 -0.25 3.29
CA ALA A 119 -22.11 0.89 3.46
C ALA A 119 -20.69 0.47 3.85
N ALA A 120 -20.53 -0.64 4.58
CA ALA A 120 -19.22 -1.20 4.91
C ALA A 120 -18.50 -1.78 3.67
N VAL A 121 -19.24 -2.38 2.72
CA VAL A 121 -18.70 -2.81 1.42
C VAL A 121 -18.24 -1.61 0.59
N ASP A 122 -19.04 -0.55 0.53
CA ASP A 122 -18.70 0.70 -0.14
C ASP A 122 -17.43 1.34 0.46
N ARG A 123 -17.32 1.34 1.79
CA ARG A 123 -16.14 1.81 2.51
C ARG A 123 -14.91 0.98 2.16
N ALA A 124 -14.99 -0.35 2.24
CA ALA A 124 -13.87 -1.22 1.89
C ALA A 124 -13.41 -1.00 0.44
N SER A 125 -14.35 -0.77 -0.47
CA SER A 125 -14.06 -0.45 -1.87
C SER A 125 -13.34 0.90 -2.04
N ALA A 126 -13.70 1.91 -1.24
CA ALA A 126 -13.02 3.20 -1.24
C ALA A 126 -11.62 3.15 -0.64
N GLU A 127 -11.43 2.42 0.47
CA GLU A 127 -10.12 2.18 1.08
C GLU A 127 -9.19 1.43 0.10
N ARG A 128 -9.73 0.52 -0.71
CA ARG A 128 -8.96 -0.11 -1.79
C ARG A 128 -8.51 0.88 -2.86
N ARG A 129 -9.35 1.85 -3.25
CA ARG A 129 -8.94 2.90 -4.21
C ARG A 129 -7.79 3.76 -3.66
N VAL A 130 -7.84 4.10 -2.37
CA VAL A 130 -6.73 4.77 -1.67
C VAL A 130 -5.47 3.91 -1.69
N ALA A 131 -5.57 2.62 -1.36
CA ALA A 131 -4.43 1.71 -1.39
C ALA A 131 -3.83 1.59 -2.80
N ARG A 132 -4.67 1.55 -3.84
CA ARG A 132 -4.22 1.52 -5.24
C ARG A 132 -3.44 2.77 -5.61
N LEU A 133 -3.95 3.95 -5.25
CA LEU A 133 -3.22 5.21 -5.43
C LEU A 133 -1.83 5.14 -4.78
N ASN A 134 -1.77 4.74 -3.50
CA ASN A 134 -0.52 4.67 -2.75
C ASN A 134 0.48 3.68 -3.36
N VAL A 135 0.01 2.54 -3.87
CA VAL A 135 0.84 1.54 -4.56
C VAL A 135 1.40 2.10 -5.87
N ARG A 136 0.56 2.73 -6.70
CA ARG A 136 1.00 3.34 -7.96
C ARG A 136 2.03 4.44 -7.72
N GLN A 137 1.72 5.39 -6.84
CA GLN A 137 2.61 6.50 -6.52
C GLN A 137 3.94 6.00 -5.94
N SER A 138 3.91 5.11 -4.93
CA SER A 138 5.13 4.58 -4.31
C SER A 138 5.99 3.79 -5.28
N THR A 139 5.37 3.05 -6.20
CA THR A 139 6.08 2.30 -7.24
C THR A 139 6.76 3.25 -8.23
N ALA A 140 6.06 4.30 -8.66
CA ALA A 140 6.64 5.30 -9.56
C ALA A 140 7.84 6.01 -8.92
N LEU A 141 7.72 6.42 -7.65
CA LEU A 141 8.82 7.05 -6.92
C LEU A 141 10.04 6.11 -6.82
N ALA A 142 9.82 4.85 -6.45
CA ALA A 142 10.89 3.86 -6.35
C ALA A 142 11.55 3.56 -7.72
N TRP A 143 10.75 3.52 -8.80
CA TRP A 143 11.25 3.34 -10.15
C TRP A 143 12.09 4.53 -10.61
N ILE A 144 11.63 5.77 -10.39
CA ILE A 144 12.37 7.01 -10.73
C ILE A 144 13.72 7.06 -10.03
N SER A 145 13.77 6.73 -8.74
CA SER A 145 15.04 6.69 -8.01
C SER A 145 15.96 5.58 -8.50
N SER A 146 15.42 4.38 -8.79
CA SER A 146 16.21 3.28 -9.38
C SER A 146 16.80 3.68 -10.74
N TYR A 147 15.99 4.27 -11.62
CA TYR A 147 16.41 4.76 -12.93
C TYR A 147 17.48 5.86 -12.84
N SER A 148 17.34 6.80 -11.91
CA SER A 148 18.28 7.91 -11.72
C SER A 148 19.64 7.43 -11.21
N VAL A 149 19.68 6.45 -10.31
CA VAL A 149 20.93 5.83 -9.85
C VAL A 149 21.62 5.08 -11.00
N GLU A 150 20.88 4.34 -11.82
CA GLU A 150 21.45 3.67 -13.01
C GLU A 150 22.03 4.68 -14.02
N ARG A 151 21.38 5.84 -14.20
CA ARG A 151 21.93 6.93 -15.05
C ARG A 151 23.23 7.49 -14.50
N LYS A 152 23.34 7.71 -13.19
CA LYS A 152 24.57 8.18 -12.54
C LYS A 152 25.72 7.19 -12.74
N ASP A 153 25.49 5.90 -12.52
CA ASP A 153 26.54 4.87 -12.64
C ASP A 153 27.12 4.76 -14.05
N VAL A 154 26.30 4.94 -15.10
CA VAL A 154 26.78 4.96 -16.49
C VAL A 154 27.81 6.08 -16.72
N MET A 155 27.70 7.22 -16.04
CA MET A 155 28.63 8.34 -16.18
C MET A 155 30.04 8.05 -15.63
N PHE A 156 30.17 7.12 -14.68
CA PHE A 156 31.46 6.82 -14.06
C PHE A 156 32.46 6.25 -15.07
N GLN A 157 31.98 5.53 -16.08
CA GLN A 157 32.84 5.06 -17.17
C GLN A 157 33.54 6.24 -17.86
N ASP A 158 32.85 7.35 -18.05
CA ASP A 158 33.41 8.55 -18.68
C ASP A 158 34.32 9.31 -17.71
N PHE A 159 33.98 9.41 -16.43
CA PHE A 159 34.86 10.00 -15.41
C PHE A 159 36.22 9.28 -15.33
N TYR A 160 36.23 7.94 -15.35
CA TYR A 160 37.47 7.17 -15.37
C TYR A 160 38.23 7.28 -16.69
N LYS A 161 37.56 7.46 -17.83
CA LYS A 161 38.24 7.75 -19.11
C LYS A 161 38.92 9.11 -19.05
N GLU A 162 38.22 10.14 -18.60
CA GLU A 162 38.75 11.50 -18.47
C GLU A 162 39.92 11.56 -17.46
N ASN A 163 39.83 10.84 -16.34
CA ASN A 163 40.92 10.76 -15.35
C ASN A 163 42.17 10.03 -15.91
N ARG A 164 41.99 8.98 -16.72
CA ARG A 164 43.11 8.33 -17.44
C ARG A 164 43.82 9.30 -18.38
N LEU A 165 43.07 10.11 -19.13
CA LEU A 165 43.64 11.15 -19.99
C LEU A 165 44.41 12.22 -19.21
N LEU A 166 43.93 12.59 -18.01
CA LEU A 166 44.68 13.48 -17.11
C LEU A 166 45.99 12.82 -16.67
N SER A 167 45.94 11.56 -16.24
CA SER A 167 47.13 10.80 -15.83
C SER A 167 48.19 10.75 -16.93
N ASP A 168 47.77 10.50 -18.17
CA ASP A 168 48.65 10.52 -19.35
C ASP A 168 49.27 11.90 -19.60
N THR A 169 48.46 12.96 -19.45
CA THR A 169 48.92 14.35 -19.59
C THR A 169 49.96 14.69 -18.53
N VAL A 170 49.71 14.36 -17.26
CA VAL A 170 50.63 14.60 -16.15
C VAL A 170 51.94 13.86 -16.35
N ARG A 171 51.89 12.57 -16.73
CA ARG A 171 53.08 11.76 -17.04
C ARG A 171 53.94 12.38 -18.15
N SER A 172 53.31 12.86 -19.23
CA SER A 172 54.02 13.53 -20.32
C SER A 172 54.66 14.85 -19.89
N GLN A 173 54.00 15.64 -19.02
CA GLN A 173 54.58 16.89 -18.50
C GLN A 173 55.77 16.62 -17.56
N ILE A 174 55.71 15.57 -16.73
CA ILE A 174 56.83 15.15 -15.87
C ILE A 174 58.01 14.69 -16.73
N ALA A 175 57.77 13.83 -17.72
CA ALA A 175 58.82 13.37 -18.64
C ALA A 175 59.46 14.50 -19.44
N GLY A 176 58.68 15.55 -19.77
CA GLY A 176 59.16 16.77 -20.41
C GLY A 176 59.79 17.80 -19.46
N GLY A 177 59.93 17.51 -18.17
CA GLY A 177 60.52 18.41 -17.17
C GLY A 177 59.68 19.64 -16.82
N ARG A 178 58.38 19.64 -17.15
CA ARG A 178 57.45 20.77 -16.95
C ARG A 178 56.51 20.60 -15.75
N ALA A 179 56.54 19.46 -15.08
CA ALA A 179 55.75 19.16 -13.87
C ALA A 179 56.61 18.44 -12.82
N GLN A 180 56.16 18.47 -11.55
CA GLN A 180 56.88 17.87 -10.43
C GLN A 180 56.57 16.37 -10.33
N PRO A 181 57.50 15.51 -9.89
CA PRO A 181 57.20 14.08 -9.66
C PRO A 181 56.02 13.85 -8.70
N ALA A 182 55.81 14.74 -7.73
CA ALA A 182 54.68 14.69 -6.80
C ALA A 182 53.32 14.82 -7.51
N ASP A 183 53.26 15.49 -8.66
CA ASP A 183 52.03 15.71 -9.41
C ASP A 183 51.42 14.40 -9.93
N ALA A 184 52.23 13.33 -10.07
CA ALA A 184 51.78 11.99 -10.48
C ALA A 184 50.80 11.34 -9.49
N VAL A 185 50.71 11.85 -8.25
CA VAL A 185 49.79 11.35 -7.22
C VAL A 185 48.38 11.96 -7.40
N THR A 186 48.28 13.16 -7.97
CA THR A 186 46.99 13.89 -8.05
C THR A 186 45.92 13.14 -8.86
N PRO A 187 46.20 12.59 -10.06
CA PRO A 187 45.20 11.80 -10.79
C PRO A 187 44.80 10.52 -10.04
N LYS A 188 45.73 9.92 -9.26
CA LYS A 188 45.44 8.74 -8.43
C LYS A 188 44.51 9.09 -7.26
N GLN A 189 44.66 10.28 -6.67
CA GLN A 189 43.75 10.78 -5.64
C GLN A 189 42.35 11.04 -6.19
N GLU A 190 42.23 11.68 -7.35
CA GLU A 190 40.94 11.86 -8.02
C GLU A 190 40.27 10.51 -8.34
N ALA A 191 41.03 9.53 -8.82
CA ALA A 191 40.50 8.18 -9.07
C ALA A 191 40.00 7.50 -7.79
N ALA A 192 40.69 7.65 -6.66
CA ALA A 192 40.24 7.14 -5.37
C ALA A 192 38.95 7.83 -4.88
N GLN A 193 38.82 9.14 -5.09
CA GLN A 193 37.58 9.88 -4.78
C GLN A 193 36.42 9.46 -5.68
N LEU A 194 36.67 9.18 -6.96
CA LEU A 194 35.67 8.60 -7.86
C LEU A 194 35.23 7.20 -7.40
N ALA A 195 36.16 6.37 -6.92
CA ALA A 195 35.80 5.06 -6.37
C ALA A 195 34.87 5.18 -5.16
N GLU A 196 35.18 6.08 -4.22
CA GLU A 196 34.33 6.35 -3.04
C GLU A 196 32.90 6.77 -3.45
N LEU A 197 32.78 7.70 -4.41
CA LEU A 197 31.48 8.13 -4.93
C LEU A 197 30.72 6.99 -5.63
N GLN A 198 31.43 6.08 -6.28
CA GLN A 198 30.83 4.92 -6.92
C GLN A 198 30.32 3.90 -5.90
N ASP A 199 31.05 3.69 -4.81
CA ASP A 199 30.62 2.82 -3.71
C ASP A 199 29.33 3.34 -3.05
N ASP A 200 29.23 4.67 -2.87
CA ASP A 200 28.00 5.33 -2.42
C ASP A 200 26.83 5.09 -3.39
N LEU A 201 27.06 5.09 -4.71
CA LEU A 201 26.04 4.75 -5.70
C LEU A 201 25.66 3.27 -5.69
N VAL A 202 26.60 2.36 -5.41
CA VAL A 202 26.29 0.93 -5.23
C VAL A 202 25.33 0.75 -4.04
N ARG A 203 25.56 1.48 -2.93
CA ARG A 203 24.64 1.52 -1.79
C ARG A 203 23.26 2.05 -2.21
N GLN A 204 23.21 3.21 -2.87
CA GLN A 204 21.95 3.82 -3.32
C GLN A 204 21.17 2.91 -4.27
N ARG A 205 21.87 2.21 -5.17
CA ARG A 205 21.29 1.23 -6.11
C ARG A 205 20.64 0.08 -5.35
N ALA A 206 21.31 -0.46 -4.33
CA ALA A 206 20.75 -1.51 -3.50
C ALA A 206 19.49 -1.05 -2.76
N GLN A 207 19.50 0.18 -2.21
CA GLN A 207 18.35 0.77 -1.53
C GLN A 207 17.16 1.02 -2.47
N ALA A 208 17.40 1.63 -3.64
CA ALA A 208 16.36 1.89 -4.63
C ALA A 208 15.72 0.60 -5.17
N ARG A 209 16.55 -0.42 -5.46
CA ARG A 209 16.06 -1.75 -5.86
C ARG A 209 15.25 -2.42 -4.74
N ALA A 210 15.70 -2.33 -3.48
CA ALA A 210 14.94 -2.88 -2.36
C ALA A 210 13.58 -2.19 -2.19
N ALA A 211 13.52 -0.86 -2.35
CA ALA A 211 12.28 -0.10 -2.32
C ALA A 211 11.31 -0.53 -3.44
N LEU A 212 11.81 -0.73 -4.66
CA LEU A 212 10.99 -1.20 -5.78
C LEU A 212 10.55 -2.66 -5.62
N LYS A 213 11.44 -3.53 -5.09
CA LYS A 213 11.18 -4.95 -4.82
C LYS A 213 10.01 -5.16 -3.87
N ARG A 214 9.77 -4.23 -2.94
CA ARG A 214 8.58 -4.25 -2.06
C ARG A 214 7.26 -4.31 -2.84
N TRP A 215 7.20 -3.69 -4.02
CA TRP A 215 5.97 -3.57 -4.80
C TRP A 215 5.88 -4.59 -5.93
N ILE A 216 6.99 -4.86 -6.64
CA ILE A 216 6.99 -5.72 -7.84
C ILE A 216 7.73 -7.04 -7.67
N GLY A 217 8.28 -7.32 -6.48
CA GLY A 217 9.00 -8.56 -6.20
C GLY A 217 10.29 -8.72 -7.01
N PRO A 218 10.66 -9.95 -7.40
CA PRO A 218 11.94 -10.23 -8.09
C PRO A 218 12.17 -9.46 -9.39
N ALA A 219 11.11 -8.98 -10.06
CA ALA A 219 11.22 -8.15 -11.26
C ALA A 219 11.98 -6.83 -11.01
N ALA A 220 12.10 -6.37 -9.76
CA ALA A 220 12.93 -5.21 -9.41
C ALA A 220 14.44 -5.42 -9.60
N ASN A 221 14.88 -6.65 -9.85
CA ASN A 221 16.28 -6.94 -10.21
C ASN A 221 16.60 -6.55 -11.66
N ASP A 222 15.58 -6.42 -12.50
CA ASP A 222 15.74 -5.97 -13.87
C ASP A 222 16.13 -4.49 -13.93
N LYS A 223 16.89 -4.12 -14.95
CA LYS A 223 17.38 -2.75 -15.09
C LYS A 223 16.23 -1.83 -15.56
N PRO A 224 15.96 -0.70 -14.87
CA PRO A 224 15.05 0.32 -15.37
C PRO A 224 15.51 0.93 -16.70
N VAL A 225 14.56 1.18 -17.60
CA VAL A 225 14.83 1.68 -18.97
C VAL A 225 13.81 2.71 -19.43
N GLY A 226 14.11 3.40 -20.54
CA GLY A 226 13.27 4.45 -21.10
C GLY A 226 13.76 5.82 -20.65
N SER A 227 12.83 6.72 -20.37
CA SER A 227 13.11 8.09 -19.92
C SER A 227 12.42 8.37 -18.59
N LEU A 228 12.84 9.44 -17.90
CA LEU A 228 12.02 9.99 -16.83
C LEU A 228 10.64 10.37 -17.41
N PRO A 229 9.55 10.09 -16.68
CA PRO A 229 8.22 10.48 -17.10
C PRO A 229 8.10 12.01 -17.15
N ASP A 230 7.40 12.50 -18.17
CA ASP A 230 7.07 13.92 -18.32
C ASP A 230 5.54 14.06 -18.29
N TRP A 231 5.02 14.34 -17.09
CA TRP A 231 3.60 14.60 -16.90
C TRP A 231 3.34 16.10 -16.92
N PRO A 232 2.40 16.59 -17.76
CA PRO A 232 2.05 17.99 -17.77
C PRO A 232 1.42 18.38 -16.42
N ILE A 233 2.04 19.36 -15.75
CA ILE A 233 1.59 19.88 -14.45
C ILE A 233 0.76 21.15 -14.70
N GLU A 234 -0.57 21.03 -14.57
CA GLU A 234 -1.51 22.16 -14.70
C GLU A 234 -1.73 22.82 -13.33
N THR A 235 -0.94 23.84 -13.03
CA THR A 235 -0.93 24.53 -11.71
C THR A 235 -2.29 25.10 -11.31
N SER A 236 -3.11 25.57 -12.26
CA SER A 236 -4.43 26.15 -11.97
C SER A 236 -5.54 25.12 -11.77
N GLY A 237 -5.36 23.87 -12.21
CA GLY A 237 -6.41 22.85 -12.22
C GLY A 237 -6.47 21.99 -10.95
N TYR A 238 -5.38 21.89 -10.20
CA TYR A 238 -5.29 20.93 -9.09
C TYR A 238 -6.10 21.29 -7.85
N SER A 239 -6.32 22.59 -7.58
CA SER A 239 -7.17 23.02 -6.47
C SER A 239 -8.61 22.50 -6.60
N HIS A 240 -9.15 22.44 -7.82
CA HIS A 240 -10.47 21.86 -8.10
C HIS A 240 -10.47 20.33 -8.00
N LYS A 241 -9.36 19.68 -8.35
CA LYS A 241 -9.22 18.21 -8.28
C LYS A 241 -8.97 17.70 -6.86
N LEU A 242 -8.49 18.54 -5.95
CA LEU A 242 -8.29 18.23 -4.53
C LEU A 242 -9.52 17.57 -3.89
N GLN A 243 -10.73 18.08 -4.17
CA GLN A 243 -11.97 17.53 -3.61
C GLN A 243 -12.26 16.10 -4.07
N HIS A 244 -11.66 15.68 -5.18
CA HIS A 244 -11.76 14.33 -5.74
C HIS A 244 -10.58 13.42 -5.34
N HIS A 245 -9.66 13.90 -4.49
CA HIS A 245 -8.56 13.09 -3.98
C HIS A 245 -9.11 11.79 -3.36
N PRO A 246 -8.58 10.59 -3.70
CA PRO A 246 -9.14 9.32 -3.25
C PRO A 246 -9.33 9.20 -1.73
N GLU A 247 -8.43 9.78 -0.94
CA GLU A 247 -8.55 9.78 0.52
C GLU A 247 -9.71 10.65 1.02
N LEU A 248 -9.92 11.83 0.42
CA LEU A 248 -11.08 12.69 0.74
C LEU A 248 -12.38 12.10 0.22
N ALA A 249 -12.35 11.47 -0.95
CA ALA A 249 -13.49 10.76 -1.52
C ALA A 249 -13.91 9.55 -0.67
N ALA A 250 -12.98 8.92 0.07
CA ALA A 250 -13.28 7.81 0.98
C ALA A 250 -14.13 8.22 2.19
N PHE A 251 -14.16 9.51 2.55
CA PHE A 251 -15.05 10.02 3.61
C PHE A 251 -16.53 9.96 3.21
N VAL A 252 -16.87 9.91 1.91
CA VAL A 252 -18.26 9.77 1.46
C VAL A 252 -18.86 8.43 1.93
N PRO A 253 -18.29 7.26 1.62
CA PRO A 253 -18.82 6.00 2.14
C PRO A 253 -18.63 5.84 3.65
N MET A 254 -17.57 6.38 4.26
CA MET A 254 -17.43 6.39 5.73
C MET A 254 -18.58 7.16 6.41
N THR A 255 -18.94 8.32 5.87
CA THR A 255 -20.09 9.12 6.33
C THR A 255 -21.40 8.36 6.14
N ARG A 256 -21.58 7.68 5.00
CA ARG A 256 -22.77 6.84 4.76
C ARG A 256 -22.87 5.70 5.77
N GLU A 257 -21.77 5.02 6.08
CA GLU A 257 -21.71 3.97 7.09
C GLU A 257 -22.06 4.51 8.49
N ALA A 258 -21.50 5.66 8.88
CA ALA A 258 -21.81 6.31 10.16
C ALA A 258 -23.29 6.71 10.24
N GLN A 259 -23.86 7.25 9.17
CA GLN A 259 -25.28 7.58 9.09
C GLN A 259 -26.18 6.32 9.16
N ALA A 260 -25.77 5.22 8.53
CA ALA A 260 -26.46 3.93 8.64
C ALA A 260 -26.43 3.40 10.08
N LYS A 261 -25.28 3.51 10.78
CA LYS A 261 -25.14 3.14 12.20
C LYS A 261 -26.02 4.01 13.11
N ILE A 262 -26.22 5.29 12.80
CA ILE A 262 -27.19 6.14 13.50
C ILE A 262 -28.63 5.60 13.29
N ARG A 263 -28.99 5.20 12.06
CA ARG A 263 -30.31 4.62 11.78
C ARG A 263 -30.50 3.28 12.48
N GLU A 264 -29.47 2.44 12.53
CA GLU A 264 -29.47 1.19 13.31
C GLU A 264 -29.68 1.45 14.81
N ALA A 265 -28.94 2.39 15.39
CA ALA A 265 -29.11 2.77 16.79
C ALA A 265 -30.51 3.35 17.07
N LYS A 266 -31.12 4.07 16.11
CA LYS A 266 -32.51 4.53 16.21
C LYS A 266 -33.50 3.37 16.11
N ALA A 267 -33.25 2.38 15.25
CA ALA A 267 -34.08 1.20 15.09
C ALA A 267 -34.08 0.32 16.35
N GLU A 268 -33.06 0.38 17.22
CA GLU A 268 -33.08 -0.27 18.55
C GLU A 268 -34.27 0.16 19.43
N LYS A 269 -34.92 1.30 19.15
CA LYS A 269 -36.14 1.73 19.84
C LYS A 269 -37.38 0.95 19.42
N GLN A 270 -37.32 0.18 18.34
CA GLN A 270 -38.42 -0.66 17.90
C GLN A 270 -38.40 -1.99 18.66
N SER A 271 -39.58 -2.48 19.02
CA SER A 271 -39.74 -3.77 19.68
C SER A 271 -39.42 -4.92 18.71
N ASP A 272 -38.59 -5.85 19.17
CA ASP A 272 -38.46 -7.17 18.55
C ASP A 272 -39.52 -8.10 19.14
N TRP A 273 -39.81 -9.19 18.43
CA TRP A 273 -40.68 -10.24 18.94
C TRP A 273 -40.10 -11.61 18.67
N SER A 274 -40.62 -12.64 19.33
CA SER A 274 -40.26 -14.02 19.06
C SER A 274 -41.47 -14.91 19.27
N TRP A 275 -41.46 -16.07 18.61
CA TRP A 275 -42.40 -17.15 18.91
C TRP A 275 -41.66 -18.40 19.33
N GLU A 276 -42.32 -19.20 20.16
CA GLU A 276 -41.82 -20.46 20.69
C GLU A 276 -42.95 -21.47 20.66
N PHE A 277 -42.64 -22.66 20.16
CA PHE A 277 -43.53 -23.79 20.12
C PHE A 277 -42.88 -24.93 20.89
N ASP A 278 -43.56 -25.46 21.91
CA ASP A 278 -43.07 -26.59 22.69
C ASP A 278 -44.04 -27.76 22.64
N TYR A 279 -43.49 -28.95 22.48
CA TYR A 279 -44.15 -30.22 22.78
C TYR A 279 -43.67 -30.71 24.13
N GLN A 280 -44.62 -31.07 24.98
CA GLN A 280 -44.39 -31.45 26.37
C GLN A 280 -44.92 -32.86 26.58
N HIS A 281 -44.00 -33.80 26.75
CA HIS A 281 -44.34 -35.17 27.12
C HIS A 281 -44.45 -35.28 28.64
N ARG A 282 -45.57 -35.83 29.11
CA ARG A 282 -45.94 -35.89 30.52
C ARG A 282 -46.10 -37.34 30.99
N GLY A 283 -46.12 -37.56 32.31
CA GLY A 283 -46.34 -38.88 32.88
C GLY A 283 -47.61 -39.56 32.34
N GLN A 284 -47.57 -40.90 32.20
CA GLN A 284 -48.54 -41.73 31.45
C GLN A 284 -50.03 -41.54 31.80
N GLN A 285 -50.31 -40.94 32.96
CA GLN A 285 -51.65 -40.67 33.46
C GLN A 285 -52.26 -39.38 32.85
N PHE A 286 -51.44 -38.56 32.17
CA PHE A 286 -51.81 -37.29 31.55
C PHE A 286 -51.45 -37.30 30.06
N GLY A 287 -52.26 -36.62 29.25
CA GLY A 287 -51.96 -36.43 27.83
C GLY A 287 -50.81 -35.44 27.63
N ASP A 288 -50.11 -35.58 26.50
CA ASP A 288 -49.11 -34.62 26.07
C ASP A 288 -49.72 -33.25 25.82
N MET A 289 -48.90 -32.21 25.96
CA MET A 289 -49.32 -30.83 25.78
C MET A 289 -48.49 -30.12 24.72
N VAL A 290 -49.09 -29.09 24.15
CA VAL A 290 -48.43 -28.16 23.25
C VAL A 290 -48.62 -26.75 23.79
N SER A 291 -47.54 -25.97 23.83
CA SER A 291 -47.57 -24.55 24.15
C SER A 291 -47.09 -23.71 22.97
N VAL A 292 -47.74 -22.56 22.79
CA VAL A 292 -47.28 -21.51 21.88
C VAL A 292 -47.12 -20.23 22.69
N GLN A 293 -45.92 -19.67 22.68
CA GLN A 293 -45.60 -18.43 23.38
C GLN A 293 -45.15 -17.37 22.38
N PHE A 294 -45.62 -16.14 22.60
CA PHE A 294 -45.13 -14.96 21.91
C PHE A 294 -44.50 -14.02 22.94
N SER A 295 -43.33 -13.47 22.62
CA SER A 295 -42.63 -12.51 23.47
C SER A 295 -42.32 -11.24 22.69
N TRP A 296 -42.34 -10.08 23.36
CA TRP A 296 -42.01 -8.78 22.79
C TRP A 296 -41.06 -8.02 23.70
N ASP A 297 -40.07 -7.36 23.11
CA ASP A 297 -39.20 -6.44 23.84
C ASP A 297 -39.92 -5.11 24.10
N LEU A 298 -39.86 -4.61 25.34
CA LEU A 298 -40.46 -3.32 25.72
C LEU A 298 -39.35 -2.29 26.04
N PRO A 299 -39.09 -1.31 25.17
CA PRO A 299 -38.06 -0.28 25.38
C PRO A 299 -38.55 0.81 26.35
N LEU A 300 -38.65 0.47 27.64
CA LEU A 300 -39.22 1.34 28.68
C LEU A 300 -38.30 2.49 29.14
N PHE A 301 -37.00 2.39 28.90
CA PHE A 301 -35.99 3.34 29.40
C PHE A 301 -35.10 3.91 28.28
N PRO A 302 -35.68 4.59 27.27
CA PRO A 302 -34.92 5.11 26.14
C PRO A 302 -33.89 6.16 26.56
N ASP A 303 -34.15 6.94 27.61
CA ASP A 303 -33.26 8.02 28.07
C ASP A 303 -31.92 7.51 28.62
N SER A 304 -31.92 6.35 29.28
CA SER A 304 -30.70 5.76 29.88
C SER A 304 -30.06 4.67 29.02
N ARG A 305 -30.75 4.14 28.00
CA ARG A 305 -30.23 3.06 27.13
C ARG A 305 -30.05 3.47 25.67
N GLN A 306 -31.13 3.80 24.95
CA GLN A 306 -31.06 4.05 23.50
C GLN A 306 -30.54 5.46 23.16
N ASN A 307 -30.96 6.50 23.89
CA ASN A 307 -30.58 7.89 23.60
C ASN A 307 -29.06 8.13 23.74
N PRO A 308 -28.35 7.62 24.78
CA PRO A 308 -26.90 7.74 24.87
C PRO A 308 -26.16 7.02 23.74
N LYS A 309 -26.64 5.85 23.30
CA LYS A 309 -26.08 5.13 22.14
C LYS A 309 -26.22 5.94 20.85
N ILE A 310 -27.39 6.52 20.62
CA ILE A 310 -27.65 7.38 19.44
C ILE A 310 -26.76 8.63 19.49
N ALA A 311 -26.64 9.27 20.67
CA ALA A 311 -25.77 10.43 20.85
C ALA A 311 -24.30 10.09 20.57
N ALA A 312 -23.83 8.92 21.02
CA ALA A 312 -22.48 8.44 20.70
C ALA A 312 -22.28 8.27 19.18
N LYS A 313 -23.27 7.72 18.45
CA LYS A 313 -23.19 7.61 16.98
C LYS A 313 -23.23 8.96 16.25
N HIS A 314 -23.93 9.95 16.80
CA HIS A 314 -23.83 11.33 16.31
C HIS A 314 -22.45 11.95 16.56
N ALA A 315 -21.83 11.69 17.71
CA ALA A 315 -20.47 12.15 17.99
C ALA A 315 -19.44 11.52 17.05
N GLU A 316 -19.55 10.21 16.76
CA GLU A 316 -18.72 9.52 15.75
C GLU A 316 -18.87 10.16 14.35
N LEU A 317 -20.07 10.56 13.95
CA LEU A 317 -20.28 11.27 12.68
C LEU A 317 -19.62 12.66 12.68
N ASN A 318 -19.79 13.44 13.74
CA ASN A 318 -19.15 14.76 13.85
C ASN A 318 -17.62 14.67 13.85
N GLN A 319 -17.07 13.61 14.46
CA GLN A 319 -15.63 13.32 14.41
C GLN A 319 -15.16 13.12 12.96
N LEU A 320 -15.87 12.31 12.17
CA LEU A 320 -15.53 12.08 10.76
C LEU A 320 -15.55 13.36 9.92
N GLU A 321 -16.49 14.28 10.18
CA GLU A 321 -16.54 15.57 9.49
C GLU A 321 -15.32 16.45 9.83
N ALA A 322 -14.92 16.49 11.11
CA ALA A 322 -13.74 17.22 11.55
C ALA A 322 -12.43 16.60 11.01
N GLU A 323 -12.33 15.27 10.99
CA GLU A 323 -11.18 14.55 10.40
C GLU A 323 -11.07 14.82 8.90
N ARG A 324 -12.19 14.84 8.16
CA ARG A 324 -12.22 15.20 6.75
C ARG A 324 -11.71 16.61 6.52
N GLU A 325 -12.15 17.57 7.33
CA GLU A 325 -11.71 18.96 7.22
C GLU A 325 -10.22 19.09 7.50
N ALA A 326 -9.71 18.44 8.54
CA ALA A 326 -8.28 18.41 8.85
C ALA A 326 -7.47 17.84 7.67
N LEU A 327 -7.87 16.69 7.13
CA LEU A 327 -7.19 16.07 6.00
C LEU A 327 -7.29 16.92 4.72
N SER A 328 -8.39 17.64 4.51
CA SER A 328 -8.53 18.56 3.38
C SER A 328 -7.55 19.72 3.48
N ARG A 329 -7.34 20.27 4.68
CA ARG A 329 -6.36 21.35 4.91
C ARG A 329 -4.92 20.82 4.75
N GLU A 330 -4.65 19.60 5.21
CA GLU A 330 -3.36 18.94 5.02
C GLU A 330 -3.04 18.76 3.52
N HIS A 331 -3.94 18.19 2.73
CA HIS A 331 -3.73 18.05 1.28
C HIS A 331 -3.63 19.40 0.55
N THR A 332 -4.31 20.45 1.05
CA THR A 332 -4.15 21.80 0.50
C THR A 332 -2.71 22.30 0.69
N GLN A 333 -2.17 22.18 1.91
CA GLN A 333 -0.80 22.57 2.21
C GLN A 333 0.21 21.71 1.42
N GLN A 334 0.02 20.39 1.35
CA GLN A 334 0.88 19.52 0.56
C GLN A 334 0.90 19.90 -0.93
N LEU A 335 -0.27 20.21 -1.52
CA LEU A 335 -0.37 20.67 -2.90
C LEU A 335 0.40 21.98 -3.13
N GLU A 336 0.23 22.96 -2.26
CA GLU A 336 0.93 24.26 -2.35
C GLU A 336 2.45 24.09 -2.27
N ASP A 337 2.92 23.27 -1.33
CA ASP A 337 4.35 22.97 -1.16
C ASP A 337 4.92 22.24 -2.38
N GLU A 338 4.24 21.20 -2.88
CA GLU A 338 4.69 20.42 -4.03
C GLU A 338 4.72 21.26 -5.31
N LEU A 339 3.77 22.17 -5.51
CA LEU A 339 3.78 23.12 -6.63
C LEU A 339 4.94 24.10 -6.53
N ALA A 340 5.18 24.68 -5.35
CA ALA A 340 6.29 25.60 -5.13
C ALA A 340 7.65 24.90 -5.35
N ASP A 341 7.79 23.66 -4.88
CA ASP A 341 8.98 22.84 -5.09
C ASP A 341 9.17 22.45 -6.55
N TYR A 342 8.10 22.08 -7.25
CA TYR A 342 8.15 21.77 -8.68
C TYR A 342 8.65 22.98 -9.49
N GLU A 343 8.12 24.18 -9.24
CA GLU A 343 8.59 25.39 -9.93
C GLU A 343 10.06 25.71 -9.63
N ARG A 344 10.48 25.58 -8.37
CA ARG A 344 11.88 25.76 -7.96
C ARG A 344 12.79 24.76 -8.66
N LEU A 345 12.40 23.49 -8.71
CA LEU A 345 13.14 22.42 -9.37
C LEU A 345 13.19 22.62 -10.88
N ASN A 346 12.11 23.08 -11.50
CA ASN A 346 12.10 23.38 -12.93
C ASN A 346 13.11 24.47 -13.29
N ARG A 347 13.14 25.57 -12.51
CA ARG A 347 14.17 26.61 -12.63
C ARG A 347 15.58 26.06 -12.39
N SER A 348 15.74 25.12 -11.46
CA SER A 348 17.03 24.50 -11.14
C SER A 348 17.54 23.60 -12.28
N VAL A 349 16.65 22.82 -12.91
CA VAL A 349 17.02 21.98 -14.06
C VAL A 349 17.49 22.87 -15.22
N ASN A 350 16.72 23.90 -15.56
CA ASN A 350 17.09 24.81 -16.66
C ASN A 350 18.41 25.52 -16.38
N ARG A 351 18.61 26.05 -15.15
CA ARG A 351 19.87 26.73 -14.78
C ARG A 351 21.08 25.80 -14.84
N ASN A 352 20.93 24.55 -14.43
CA ASN A 352 22.03 23.59 -14.49
C ASN A 352 22.35 23.21 -15.94
N GLN A 353 21.34 22.97 -16.77
CA GLN A 353 21.51 22.59 -18.18
C GLN A 353 22.07 23.73 -19.04
N GLU A 354 21.54 24.94 -18.89
CA GLU A 354 21.85 26.08 -19.77
C GLU A 354 23.06 26.90 -19.31
N SER A 355 23.39 26.88 -18.01
CA SER A 355 24.44 27.74 -17.45
C SER A 355 25.52 26.95 -16.70
N LEU A 356 25.19 26.26 -15.61
CA LEU A 356 26.24 25.70 -14.73
C LEU A 356 27.05 24.60 -15.42
N LEU A 357 26.41 23.69 -16.14
CA LEU A 357 27.10 22.60 -16.82
C LEU A 357 27.98 23.11 -17.99
N PRO A 358 27.51 24.01 -18.88
CA PRO A 358 28.37 24.63 -19.89
C PRO A 358 29.56 25.40 -19.28
N LEU A 359 29.32 26.22 -18.25
CA LEU A 359 30.39 27.00 -17.61
C LEU A 359 31.43 26.10 -16.93
N ALA A 360 31.01 25.01 -16.28
CA ALA A 360 31.93 24.04 -15.69
C ALA A 360 32.76 23.32 -16.76
N LYS A 361 32.17 22.98 -17.93
CA LYS A 361 32.91 22.41 -19.07
C LYS A 361 33.94 23.40 -19.61
N GLU A 362 33.54 24.64 -19.85
CA GLU A 362 34.43 25.70 -20.35
C GLU A 362 35.60 25.94 -19.38
N LYS A 363 35.33 25.98 -18.07
CA LYS A 363 36.37 26.12 -17.04
C LYS A 363 37.39 24.97 -17.10
N VAL A 364 36.94 23.72 -17.29
CA VAL A 364 37.84 22.57 -17.47
C VAL A 364 38.68 22.72 -18.74
N GLU A 365 38.09 23.14 -19.85
CA GLU A 365 38.81 23.33 -21.11
C GLU A 365 39.89 24.40 -21.01
N LEU A 366 39.57 25.56 -20.44
CA LEU A 366 40.49 26.69 -20.28
C LEU A 366 41.63 26.38 -19.29
N THR A 367 41.32 25.74 -18.16
CA THR A 367 42.34 25.34 -17.19
C THR A 367 43.25 24.25 -17.76
N MET A 368 42.70 23.27 -18.49
CA MET A 368 43.47 22.22 -19.16
C MET A 368 44.39 22.79 -20.24
N ALA A 369 43.91 23.75 -21.05
CA ALA A 369 44.72 24.42 -22.06
C ALA A 369 45.89 25.22 -21.43
N SER A 370 45.61 25.94 -20.34
CA SER A 370 46.62 26.68 -19.58
C SER A 370 47.68 25.76 -18.97
N TYR A 371 47.27 24.63 -18.40
CA TYR A 371 48.17 23.61 -17.88
C TYR A 371 49.03 22.97 -18.97
N ARG A 372 48.44 22.60 -20.12
CA ARG A 372 49.18 22.01 -21.25
C ARG A 372 50.23 22.96 -21.83
N SER A 373 49.97 24.26 -21.82
CA SER A 373 50.92 25.30 -22.25
C SER A 373 51.97 25.67 -21.20
N GLY A 374 51.94 25.05 -20.02
CA GLY A 374 52.87 25.32 -18.91
C GLY A 374 52.61 26.65 -18.18
N LYS A 375 51.49 27.32 -18.45
CA LYS A 375 51.12 28.62 -17.85
C LYS A 375 50.18 28.50 -16.66
N GLY A 376 49.64 27.31 -16.38
CA GLY A 376 48.70 27.04 -15.29
C GLY A 376 49.16 25.86 -14.42
N ASP A 377 48.55 25.73 -13.23
CA ASP A 377 48.84 24.66 -12.29
C ASP A 377 47.87 23.46 -12.42
N LEU A 378 48.34 22.27 -12.02
CA LEU A 378 47.54 21.04 -12.03
C LEU A 378 46.36 21.11 -11.04
N LYS A 379 46.52 21.84 -9.92
CA LYS A 379 45.51 21.96 -8.88
C LYS A 379 44.22 22.61 -9.41
N SER A 380 44.36 23.64 -10.24
CA SER A 380 43.27 24.36 -10.89
C SER A 380 42.52 23.47 -11.88
N VAL A 381 43.24 22.62 -12.62
CA VAL A 381 42.63 21.62 -13.52
C VAL A 381 41.79 20.63 -12.72
N VAL A 382 42.35 20.08 -11.64
CA VAL A 382 41.64 19.08 -10.82
C VAL A 382 40.44 19.70 -10.10
N ALA A 383 40.56 20.94 -9.60
CA ALA A 383 39.44 21.68 -9.02
C ALA A 383 38.31 21.89 -10.05
N ALA A 384 38.64 22.37 -11.26
CA ALA A 384 37.65 22.56 -12.32
C ALA A 384 36.99 21.23 -12.74
N ARG A 385 37.75 20.14 -12.80
CA ARG A 385 37.20 18.81 -13.14
C ARG A 385 36.27 18.28 -12.06
N ARG A 386 36.60 18.48 -10.78
CA ARG A 386 35.73 18.13 -9.66
C ARG A 386 34.40 18.90 -9.72
N GLU A 387 34.45 20.20 -9.99
CA GLU A 387 33.25 21.02 -10.19
C GLU A 387 32.40 20.51 -11.38
N LEU A 388 33.03 20.08 -12.49
CA LEU A 388 32.31 19.51 -13.62
C LEU A 388 31.65 18.16 -13.29
N ILE A 389 32.34 17.29 -12.56
CA ILE A 389 31.78 16.01 -12.08
C ILE A 389 30.57 16.28 -11.18
N GLU A 390 30.71 17.20 -10.21
CA GLU A 390 29.63 17.60 -9.32
C GLU A 390 28.45 18.18 -10.10
N ALA A 391 28.67 19.08 -11.07
CA ALA A 391 27.62 19.64 -11.90
C ALA A 391 26.89 18.57 -12.74
N ARG A 392 27.62 17.57 -13.27
CA ARG A 392 27.05 16.45 -14.03
C ARG A 392 26.18 15.54 -13.16
N LEU A 393 26.64 15.20 -11.94
CA LEU A 393 25.84 14.40 -11.00
C LEU A 393 24.63 15.19 -10.50
N LYS A 394 24.84 16.47 -10.15
CA LYS A 394 23.79 17.38 -9.69
C LYS A 394 22.69 17.56 -10.73
N GLN A 395 23.03 17.55 -12.02
CA GLN A 395 22.05 17.59 -13.10
C GLN A 395 21.06 16.42 -13.00
N ILE A 396 21.55 15.20 -12.77
CA ILE A 396 20.67 14.04 -12.60
C ILE A 396 19.87 14.15 -11.30
N ASP A 397 20.48 14.62 -10.21
CA ASP A 397 19.77 14.81 -8.93
C ASP A 397 18.57 15.76 -9.08
N VAL A 398 18.74 16.90 -9.77
CA VAL A 398 17.64 17.87 -9.92
C VAL A 398 16.57 17.38 -10.90
N GLU A 399 16.95 16.61 -11.93
CA GLU A 399 16.00 15.92 -12.82
C GLU A 399 15.19 14.86 -12.06
N GLU A 400 15.86 14.05 -11.23
CA GLU A 400 15.24 13.06 -10.36
C GLU A 400 14.24 13.72 -9.41
N GLN A 401 14.67 14.76 -8.67
CA GLN A 401 13.81 15.48 -7.74
C GLN A 401 12.58 16.09 -8.43
N ARG A 402 12.76 16.67 -9.63
CA ARG A 402 11.65 17.19 -10.42
C ARG A 402 10.68 16.07 -10.80
N ALA A 403 11.19 14.94 -11.30
CA ALA A 403 10.36 13.81 -11.70
C ALA A 403 9.61 13.18 -10.51
N LEU A 404 10.26 13.07 -9.34
CA LEU A 404 9.61 12.60 -8.11
C LEU A 404 8.46 13.53 -7.69
N THR A 405 8.67 14.84 -7.77
CA THR A 405 7.64 15.84 -7.43
C THR A 405 6.48 15.79 -8.44
N SER A 406 6.80 15.71 -9.74
CA SER A 406 5.79 15.51 -10.80
C SER A 406 4.98 14.23 -10.60
N ALA A 407 5.62 13.13 -10.18
CA ALA A 407 4.92 11.88 -9.88
C ALA A 407 3.92 12.06 -8.74
N ARG A 408 4.32 12.74 -7.65
CA ARG A 408 3.41 12.97 -6.51
C ARG A 408 2.19 13.77 -6.95
N LEU A 409 2.41 14.90 -7.61
CA LEU A 409 1.35 15.75 -8.14
C LEU A 409 0.44 15.00 -9.13
N TYR A 410 1.03 14.23 -10.04
CA TYR A 410 0.29 13.47 -11.06
C TYR A 410 -0.60 12.40 -10.44
N PHE A 411 -0.06 11.56 -9.55
CA PHE A 411 -0.88 10.49 -8.95
C PHE A 411 -1.91 11.05 -7.98
N SER A 412 -1.56 12.03 -7.13
CA SER A 412 -2.50 12.58 -6.16
C SER A 412 -3.61 13.42 -6.80
N TYR A 413 -3.30 14.18 -7.86
CA TYR A 413 -4.23 15.19 -8.40
C TYR A 413 -4.44 15.15 -9.92
N GLY A 414 -3.60 14.44 -10.68
CA GLY A 414 -3.61 14.42 -12.15
C GLY A 414 -4.32 13.21 -12.77
N GLU A 415 -4.25 12.04 -12.13
CA GLU A 415 -4.88 10.82 -12.62
C GLU A 415 -6.40 10.92 -12.46
N SER A 416 -7.12 11.06 -13.58
CA SER A 416 -8.58 10.95 -13.60
C SER A 416 -8.97 9.61 -12.97
N ALA A 417 -9.83 9.63 -11.95
CA ALA A 417 -10.39 8.44 -11.36
C ALA A 417 -11.17 7.64 -12.42
N GLN A 418 -10.49 6.73 -13.12
CA GLN A 418 -11.09 5.70 -13.97
C GLN A 418 -11.32 4.45 -13.14
#